data_AF-A0A6I9P226-F1
#
_entry.id   AF-A0A6I9P226-F1
#
_cell.length_a   1.000
_cell.length_b   1.000
_cell.length_c   1.000
_cell.angle_alpha   90.00
_cell.angle_beta   90.00
_cell.angle_gamma   90.00
#
_symmetry.space_group_name_H-M   'P 1'
#
loop_
_entity.id
_entity.type
_entity.pdbx_description
1 polymer ?
#
loop_
_entity_poly.entity_id
_entity_poly.type
_entity_poly.pdbx_seq_one_letter_code
_entity_poly.pdbx_strand_id
1 'polypeptide(L)'
;MEIVTHFINDTIEFYKWTLTIADKRVAKWPLMDNPLPTLAISTSYLLFLWLGPKYMKNREPFQLRKTLIVYNFSMVFLNFFIFKELFMAARSASYSYICQRVDYSEDPNEVRASYNQTSYAGTTQVSILKVIHLRR
;
A
#
# COMPACT_ATOMS: atom_id res chain seq x y z
N MET A 1 35.80 0.16 4.21
CA MET A 1 34.85 -0.97 4.33
C MET A 1 34.11 -0.96 5.66
N GLU A 2 34.72 -0.48 6.75
CA GLU A 2 34.09 -0.42 8.09
C GLU A 2 32.83 0.46 8.17
N ILE A 3 32.82 1.59 7.44
CA ILE A 3 31.65 2.49 7.37
C ILE A 3 30.43 1.76 6.78
N VAL A 4 30.65 0.98 5.71
CA VAL A 4 29.56 0.25 5.04
C VAL A 4 29.01 -0.85 5.96
N THR A 5 29.89 -1.57 6.64
CA THR A 5 29.47 -2.60 7.60
C THR A 5 28.72 -2.02 8.80
N HIS A 6 29.11 -0.84 9.29
CA HIS A 6 28.40 -0.14 10.36
C HIS A 6 26.96 0.19 9.93
N PHE A 7 26.80 0.85 8.77
CA PHE A 7 25.47 1.18 8.25
C PHE A 7 24.59 -0.06 7.99
N ILE A 8 25.18 -1.15 7.49
CA ILE A 8 24.45 -2.40 7.28
C ILE A 8 23.98 -2.96 8.62
N ASN A 9 24.84 -2.99 9.64
CA ASN A 9 24.51 -3.54 10.94
C ASN A 9 23.43 -2.70 11.64
N ASP A 10 23.52 -1.37 11.58
CA ASP A 10 22.50 -0.45 12.09
C ASP A 10 21.14 -0.68 11.42
N THR A 11 21.14 -0.88 10.10
CA THR A 11 19.90 -1.12 9.33
C THR A 11 19.28 -2.46 9.71
N ILE A 12 20.09 -3.50 9.90
CA ILE A 12 19.63 -4.82 10.34
C ILE A 12 19.08 -4.75 11.76
N GLU A 13 19.74 -4.02 12.65
CA GLU A 13 19.29 -3.84 14.03
C GLU A 13 17.97 -3.07 14.09
N PHE A 14 17.86 -1.99 13.31
CA PHE A 14 16.62 -1.25 13.16
C PHE A 14 15.50 -2.15 12.62
N TYR A 15 15.76 -2.96 11.59
CA TYR A 15 14.78 -3.91 11.06
C TYR A 15 14.36 -4.98 12.09
N LYS A 16 15.32 -5.51 12.86
CA LYS A 16 15.00 -6.45 13.94
C LYS A 16 14.13 -5.81 15.01
N TRP A 17 14.43 -4.56 15.38
CA TRP A 17 13.63 -3.80 16.32
C TRP A 17 12.21 -3.55 15.80
N THR A 18 12.02 -3.16 14.54
CA THR A 18 10.68 -2.96 13.98
C THR A 18 9.85 -4.24 13.96
N LEU A 19 10.46 -5.40 13.72
CA LEU A 19 9.77 -6.70 13.82
C LEU A 19 9.27 -7.01 15.23
N THR A 20 9.88 -6.46 16.29
CA THR A 20 9.40 -6.68 17.67
C THR A 20 8.12 -5.91 18.01
N ILE A 21 7.88 -4.78 17.34
CA ILE A 21 6.69 -3.94 17.53
C ILE A 21 5.61 -4.21 16.47
N ALA A 22 5.91 -5.01 15.46
CA ALA A 22 5.00 -5.31 14.36
C ALA A 22 3.81 -6.18 14.82
N ASP A 23 2.63 -5.90 14.26
CA ASP A 23 1.45 -6.73 14.48
C ASP A 23 1.63 -8.11 13.84
N LYS A 24 1.56 -9.16 14.66
CA LYS A 24 1.76 -10.55 14.21
C LYS A 24 0.60 -11.06 13.35
N ARG A 25 -0.60 -10.49 13.47
CA ARG A 25 -1.81 -10.92 12.73
C ARG A 25 -1.67 -10.71 11.22
N VAL A 26 -0.93 -9.67 10.85
CA VAL A 26 -0.77 -9.24 9.45
C VAL A 26 0.51 -9.79 8.80
N ALA A 27 1.36 -10.49 9.55
CA ALA A 27 2.66 -10.94 9.07
C ALA A 27 2.55 -11.73 7.75
N LYS A 28 1.61 -12.70 7.69
CA LYS A 28 1.41 -13.58 6.52
C LYS A 28 0.59 -12.94 5.39
N TRP A 29 0.25 -11.66 5.49
CA TRP A 29 -0.50 -11.00 4.44
C TRP A 29 0.41 -10.67 3.25
N PRO A 30 -0.13 -10.69 2.02
CA PRO A 30 0.65 -10.39 0.84
C PRO A 30 1.30 -9.00 0.98
N LEU A 31 2.59 -8.90 0.64
CA LEU A 31 3.43 -7.69 0.75
C LEU A 31 3.79 -7.24 2.18
N MET A 32 3.37 -7.97 3.22
CA MET A 32 3.69 -7.63 4.63
C MET A 32 4.76 -8.54 5.26
N ASP A 33 5.07 -9.70 4.64
CA ASP A 33 6.12 -10.60 5.13
C ASP A 33 7.52 -9.94 5.14
N ASN A 34 7.84 -9.14 4.11
CA ASN A 34 9.13 -8.49 3.95
C ASN A 34 8.95 -7.12 3.29
N PRO A 35 9.84 -6.14 3.57
CA PRO A 35 9.81 -4.83 2.89
C PRO A 35 10.30 -4.89 1.44
N LEU A 36 11.05 -5.95 1.07
CA LEU A 36 11.67 -6.10 -0.24
C LEU A 36 10.65 -6.15 -1.41
N PRO A 37 9.56 -6.94 -1.36
CA PRO A 37 8.50 -6.91 -2.37
C PRO A 37 7.96 -5.50 -2.67
N THR A 38 7.65 -4.72 -1.64
CA THR A 38 7.09 -3.36 -1.79
C THR A 38 8.11 -2.41 -2.41
N LEU A 39 9.38 -2.52 -2.03
CA LEU A 39 10.48 -1.75 -2.63
C LEU A 39 10.73 -2.15 -4.09
N ALA A 40 10.66 -3.44 -4.42
CA ALA A 40 10.83 -3.94 -5.77
C ALA A 40 9.73 -3.43 -6.71
N ILE A 41 8.46 -3.45 -6.27
CA ILE A 41 7.33 -2.89 -7.04
C ILE A 41 7.50 -1.38 -7.23
N SER A 42 7.86 -0.66 -6.17
CA SER A 42 8.04 0.79 -6.26
C SER A 42 9.21 1.18 -7.17
N THR A 43 10.33 0.46 -7.07
CA THR A 43 11.52 0.70 -7.91
C THR A 43 11.25 0.35 -9.36
N SER A 44 10.63 -0.81 -9.63
CA SER A 44 10.26 -1.21 -11.00
C SER A 44 9.30 -0.20 -11.62
N TYR A 45 8.31 0.30 -10.88
CA TYR A 45 7.43 1.37 -11.36
C TYR A 45 8.20 2.63 -11.76
N LEU A 46 9.13 3.11 -10.92
CA LEU A 46 9.96 4.27 -11.24
C LEU A 46 10.87 4.03 -12.44
N LEU A 47 11.41 2.81 -12.59
CA LEU A 47 12.17 2.41 -13.78
C LEU A 47 11.29 2.46 -15.03
N PHE A 48 10.08 1.87 -15.02
CA PHE A 48 9.15 1.97 -16.15
C PHE A 48 8.78 3.41 -16.48
N LEU A 49 8.63 4.28 -15.48
CA LEU A 49 8.40 5.71 -15.70
C LEU A 49 9.59 6.42 -16.37
N TRP A 50 10.82 6.02 -16.06
CA TRP A 50 12.01 6.60 -16.68
C TRP A 50 12.24 6.07 -18.10
N LEU A 51 12.04 4.77 -18.32
CA LEU A 51 12.21 4.14 -19.64
C LEU A 51 11.04 4.44 -20.59
N GLY A 52 9.83 4.62 -20.07
CA GLY A 52 8.59 4.79 -20.84
C GLY A 52 8.65 5.91 -21.88
N PRO A 53 8.97 7.17 -21.50
CA PRO A 53 9.07 8.28 -22.45
C PRO A 53 10.16 8.07 -23.51
N LYS A 54 11.28 7.44 -23.14
CA LYS A 54 12.38 7.14 -24.07
C LYS A 54 11.97 6.11 -25.13
N TYR A 55 11.17 5.12 -24.73
CA TYR A 55 10.61 4.12 -25.63
C TYR A 55 9.50 4.68 -26.53
N MET A 56 8.69 5.61 -26.01
CA MET A 56 7.56 6.23 -26.72
C MET A 56 7.96 7.38 -27.66
N LYS A 57 9.22 7.85 -27.64
CA LYS A 57 9.68 9.00 -28.45
C LYS A 57 9.43 8.86 -29.96
N ASN A 58 9.47 7.64 -30.49
CA ASN A 58 9.32 7.36 -31.92
C ASN A 58 7.98 6.66 -32.26
N ARG A 59 6.99 6.72 -31.37
CA ARG A 59 5.69 6.04 -31.53
C ARG A 59 4.55 6.99 -31.19
N GLU A 60 3.42 6.81 -31.86
CA GLU A 60 2.21 7.57 -31.54
C GLU A 60 1.63 7.17 -30.17
N PRO A 61 1.01 8.12 -29.44
CA PRO A 61 0.43 7.85 -28.13
C PRO A 61 -0.76 6.90 -28.22
N PHE A 62 -0.80 5.89 -27.34
CA PHE A 62 -1.91 4.95 -27.27
C PHE A 62 -3.20 5.64 -26.77
N GLN A 63 -4.30 5.47 -27.49
CA GLN A 63 -5.61 5.99 -27.07
C GLN A 63 -6.28 5.06 -26.03
N LEU A 64 -5.83 5.13 -24.78
CA LEU A 64 -6.34 4.30 -23.68
C LEU A 64 -7.50 4.95 -22.89
N ARG A 65 -8.21 5.90 -23.49
CA ARG A 65 -9.23 6.72 -22.80
C ARG A 65 -10.33 5.88 -22.15
N LYS A 66 -10.87 4.87 -22.86
CA LYS A 66 -11.91 3.97 -22.33
C LYS A 66 -11.38 3.15 -21.14
N THR A 67 -10.18 2.59 -21.26
CA THR A 67 -9.53 1.83 -20.18
C THR A 67 -9.30 2.69 -18.95
N LEU A 68 -8.86 3.94 -19.13
CA LEU A 68 -8.63 4.87 -18.03
C LEU A 68 -9.92 5.24 -17.29
N ILE A 69 -11.03 5.40 -18.03
CA ILE A 69 -12.36 5.64 -17.46
C ILE A 69 -12.79 4.44 -16.61
N VAL A 70 -12.73 3.22 -17.16
CA VAL A 70 -13.09 1.98 -16.43
C VAL A 70 -12.24 1.84 -15.16
N TYR A 71 -10.94 2.08 -15.24
CA TYR A 71 -10.03 2.02 -14.10
C TYR A 71 -10.40 3.02 -12.99
N ASN A 72 -10.73 4.27 -13.34
CA ASN A 72 -11.10 5.28 -12.35
C ASN A 72 -12.43 4.89 -11.67
N PHE A 73 -13.40 4.41 -12.44
CA PHE A 73 -14.67 3.93 -11.86
C PHE A 73 -14.46 2.72 -10.95
N SER A 74 -13.67 1.72 -11.37
CA SER A 74 -13.38 0.56 -10.52
C SER A 74 -12.70 0.95 -9.22
N MET A 75 -11.80 1.94 -9.24
CA MET A 75 -11.18 2.46 -8.03
C MET A 75 -12.18 3.13 -7.08
N VAL A 76 -13.13 3.90 -7.61
CA VAL A 76 -14.20 4.50 -6.79
C VAL A 76 -15.07 3.43 -6.14
N PHE A 77 -15.50 2.42 -6.91
CA PHE A 77 -16.29 1.30 -6.36
C PHE A 77 -15.55 0.52 -5.29
N LEU A 78 -14.26 0.24 -5.52
CA LEU A 78 -13.44 -0.51 -4.56
C LEU A 78 -13.23 0.29 -3.27
N ASN A 79 -12.93 1.59 -3.37
CA ASN A 79 -12.81 2.44 -2.18
C ASN A 79 -14.14 2.57 -1.43
N PHE A 80 -15.27 2.66 -2.14
CA PHE A 80 -16.60 2.65 -1.53
C PHE A 80 -16.89 1.34 -0.80
N PHE A 81 -16.53 0.21 -1.39
CA PHE A 81 -16.67 -1.11 -0.76
C PHE A 81 -15.86 -1.20 0.54
N ILE A 82 -14.58 -0.80 0.51
CA ILE A 82 -13.72 -0.78 1.70
C ILE A 82 -14.31 0.14 2.77
N PHE A 83 -14.79 1.34 2.39
CA PHE A 83 -15.42 2.26 3.32
C PHE A 83 -16.66 1.65 4.00
N LYS A 84 -17.54 1.02 3.21
CA LYS A 84 -18.74 0.34 3.73
C LYS A 84 -18.37 -0.77 4.71
N GLU A 85 -17.35 -1.54 4.40
CA GLU A 85 -16.86 -2.64 5.25
C GLU A 85 -16.27 -2.13 6.56
N LEU A 86 -15.44 -1.09 6.50
CA LEU A 86 -14.86 -0.45 7.68
C LEU A 86 -15.93 0.21 8.56
N PHE A 87 -16.92 0.86 7.94
CA PHE A 87 -18.03 1.49 8.66
C PHE A 87 -18.88 0.47 9.42
N MET A 88 -19.20 -0.66 8.79
CA MET A 88 -19.92 -1.75 9.47
C MET A 88 -19.10 -2.35 10.61
N ALA A 89 -17.80 -2.60 10.39
CA ALA A 89 -16.91 -3.14 11.43
C ALA A 89 -16.78 -2.19 12.63
N ALA A 90 -16.63 -0.89 12.37
CA ALA A 90 -16.59 0.12 13.43
C ALA A 90 -17.92 0.22 14.19
N ARG A 91 -19.06 0.06 13.48
CA ARG A 91 -20.37 0.10 14.12
C ARG A 91 -20.63 -1.13 14.98
N SER A 92 -20.25 -2.32 14.53
CA SER A 92 -20.38 -3.57 15.30
C SER A 92 -19.45 -3.61 16.51
N ALA A 93 -18.24 -3.07 16.39
CA ALA A 93 -17.29 -2.91 17.49
C ALA A 93 -17.65 -1.74 18.44
N SER A 94 -18.74 -1.01 18.17
CA SER A 94 -19.20 0.15 18.96
C SER A 94 -18.10 1.17 19.23
N TYR A 95 -17.29 1.47 18.20
CA TYR A 95 -16.22 2.44 18.30
C TYR A 95 -16.74 3.85 18.58
N SER A 96 -15.98 4.58 19.40
CA SER A 96 -16.16 6.02 19.53
C SER A 96 -15.77 6.71 18.21
N TYR A 97 -16.46 7.81 17.87
CA TYR A 97 -16.07 8.67 16.74
C TYR A 97 -14.83 9.54 17.06
N ILE A 98 -14.29 9.40 18.27
CA ILE A 98 -13.06 10.06 18.74
C ILE A 98 -11.92 9.02 18.70
N CYS A 99 -10.67 9.48 18.84
CA CYS A 99 -9.48 8.63 18.92
C CYS A 99 -9.69 7.42 19.84
N GLN A 100 -9.74 6.24 19.24
CA GLN A 100 -9.82 4.94 19.88
C GLN A 100 -8.47 4.24 19.69
N ARG A 101 -7.97 3.56 20.74
CA ARG A 101 -6.76 2.74 20.60
C ARG A 101 -7.06 1.52 19.73
N VAL A 102 -6.05 1.12 18.96
CA VAL A 102 -6.10 -0.12 18.16
C VAL A 102 -6.16 -1.31 19.09
N ASP A 103 -7.12 -2.20 18.85
CA ASP A 103 -7.21 -3.49 19.53
C ASP A 103 -6.46 -4.55 18.71
N TYR A 104 -5.49 -5.20 19.36
CA TYR A 104 -4.66 -6.26 18.78
C TYR A 104 -5.27 -7.66 19.00
N SER A 105 -6.49 -7.74 19.54
CA SER A 105 -7.22 -9.00 19.71
C SER A 105 -7.54 -9.67 18.37
N GLU A 106 -7.75 -10.99 18.40
CA GLU A 106 -8.16 -11.77 17.21
C GLU A 106 -9.67 -11.74 16.96
N ASP A 107 -10.37 -10.70 17.44
CA ASP A 107 -11.80 -10.52 17.17
C ASP A 107 -12.01 -10.38 15.65
N PRO A 108 -13.01 -11.08 15.08
CA PRO A 108 -13.25 -11.06 13.64
C PRO A 108 -13.51 -9.65 13.08
N ASN A 109 -14.06 -8.73 13.86
CA ASN A 109 -14.31 -7.35 13.44
C ASN A 109 -13.01 -6.54 13.38
N GLU A 110 -12.11 -6.74 14.34
CA GLU A 110 -10.79 -6.10 14.44
C GLU A 110 -9.85 -6.55 13.31
N VAL A 111 -9.85 -7.85 13.03
CA VAL A 111 -9.09 -8.43 11.92
C VAL A 111 -9.64 -7.95 10.58
N ARG A 112 -10.97 -7.87 10.43
CA ARG A 112 -11.62 -7.33 9.22
C ARG A 112 -11.30 -5.85 9.02
N ALA A 113 -11.33 -5.04 10.07
CA ALA A 113 -10.94 -3.64 10.00
C ALA A 113 -9.47 -3.50 9.54
N SER A 114 -8.57 -4.27 10.14
CA SER A 114 -7.15 -4.31 9.77
C SER A 114 -6.93 -4.71 8.31
N TYR A 115 -7.66 -5.72 7.82
CA TYR A 115 -7.57 -6.19 6.42
C TYR A 115 -8.02 -5.13 5.42
N ASN A 116 -9.14 -4.47 5.71
CA ASN A 116 -9.66 -3.37 4.90
C ASN A 116 -8.69 -2.19 4.87
N GLN A 117 -8.03 -1.89 5.99
CA GLN A 117 -7.03 -0.83 6.08
C GLN A 117 -5.78 -1.16 5.26
N THR A 118 -5.29 -2.40 5.30
CA THR A 118 -4.19 -2.86 4.42
C THR A 118 -4.57 -2.78 2.94
N SER A 119 -5.79 -3.21 2.59
CA SER A 119 -6.29 -3.13 1.21
C SER A 119 -6.38 -1.68 0.72
N TYR A 120 -6.82 -0.75 1.59
CA TYR A 120 -6.86 0.67 1.30
C TYR A 120 -5.47 1.30 1.10
N ALA A 121 -4.48 0.85 1.88
CA ALA A 121 -3.10 1.31 1.71
C ALA A 121 -2.57 0.96 0.30
N GLY A 122 -2.85 -0.26 -0.16
CA GLY A 122 -2.49 -0.71 -1.51
C GLY A 122 -3.14 0.13 -2.61
N THR A 123 -4.44 0.42 -2.51
CA THR A 123 -5.17 1.20 -3.53
C THR A 123 -4.71 2.65 -3.57
N THR A 124 -4.39 3.21 -2.40
CA THR A 124 -3.83 4.56 -2.26
C THR A 124 -2.44 4.64 -2.87
N GLN A 125 -1.58 3.63 -2.65
CA GLN A 125 -0.25 3.57 -3.26
C GLN A 125 -0.34 3.62 -4.79
N VAL A 126 -1.22 2.81 -5.41
CA VAL A 126 -1.41 2.83 -6.87
C VAL A 126 -1.92 4.19 -7.36
N SER A 127 -2.83 4.81 -6.61
CA SER A 127 -3.41 6.11 -6.95
C SER A 127 -2.39 7.26 -6.86
N ILE A 128 -1.57 7.29 -5.81
CA ILE A 128 -0.48 8.28 -5.64
C ILE A 128 0.54 8.12 -6.76
N LEU A 129 0.94 6.90 -7.08
CA LEU A 129 1.88 6.63 -8.17
C LEU A 129 1.35 7.18 -9.51
N LYS A 130 0.05 7.02 -9.78
CA LYS A 130 -0.61 7.61 -10.95
C LYS A 130 -0.61 9.13 -10.94
N VAL A 131 -0.85 9.77 -9.79
CA VAL A 131 -0.83 11.24 -9.65
C VAL A 131 0.58 11.80 -9.85
N ILE A 132 1.61 11.15 -9.29
CA ILE A 132 3.02 11.53 -9.48
C ILE A 132 3.38 11.48 -10.97
N HIS A 133 2.87 10.49 -11.71
CA HIS A 133 3.08 10.40 -13.16
C HIS A 133 2.33 11.50 -13.93
N LEU A 134 1.05 11.75 -13.63
CA LEU A 134 0.24 12.76 -14.33
C LEU A 134 0.68 14.21 -14.05
N ARG A 135 1.41 14.45 -12.96
CA ARG A 135 1.97 15.77 -12.63
C ARG A 135 3.34 16.05 -13.25
N ARG A 136 3.91 15.11 -14.00
CA ARG A 136 5.20 15.25 -14.69
C ARG A 136 4.98 15.33 -16.20
#